data_AF-A0A382E4E0-F1
#
_entry.id   AF-A0A382E4E0-F1
#
_cell.length_a   1.000
_cell.length_b   1.000
_cell.length_c   1.000
_cell.angle_alpha   90.00
_cell.angle_beta   90.00
_cell.angle_gamma   90.00
#
_symmetry.space_group_name_H-M   'P 1'
#
loop_
_entity.id
_entity.type
_entity.pdbx_description
1 polymer ?
#
loop_
_entity_poly.entity_id
_entity_poly.type
_entity_poly.pdbx_seq_one_letter_code
_entity_poly.pdbx_strand_id
1 'polypeptide(L)'
;LTPNIPEAEVLSGIKITNRDDMIAASTNILKLGPKYLLLKGGHLPGDPIDLLFEEEQGMILELPQKRIHTKNTHGTGCTFSSAIAAELAKGVDIENSVINSQKYVYSAIKSSVEIGKGHGPLNHFFNI
;
A
#
# COMPACT_ATOMS: atom_id res chain seq x y z
N LEU A 1 3.92 -7.08 -6.75
CA LEU A 1 4.52 -5.73 -6.84
C LEU A 1 3.67 -4.75 -6.04
N THR A 2 4.25 -3.78 -5.33
CA THR A 2 3.50 -2.88 -4.42
C THR A 2 3.82 -1.40 -4.67
N PRO A 3 3.56 -0.81 -5.85
CA PRO A 3 3.97 0.57 -6.15
C PRO A 3 3.08 1.60 -5.45
N ASN A 4 3.60 2.78 -5.16
CA ASN A 4 2.80 3.96 -4.84
C ASN A 4 2.39 4.67 -6.14
N ILE A 5 1.66 5.78 -6.04
CA ILE A 5 1.18 6.49 -7.24
C ILE A 5 2.33 6.96 -8.14
N PRO A 6 3.33 7.74 -7.68
CA PRO A 6 4.45 8.14 -8.54
C PRO A 6 5.15 6.95 -9.23
N GLU A 7 5.38 5.86 -8.51
CA GLU A 7 5.97 4.64 -9.07
C GLU A 7 5.05 4.00 -10.13
N ALA A 8 3.75 3.93 -9.87
CA ALA A 8 2.77 3.40 -10.80
C ALA A 8 2.62 4.26 -12.05
N GLU A 9 2.73 5.58 -11.94
CA GLU A 9 2.73 6.48 -13.10
C GLU A 9 3.93 6.20 -14.02
N VAL A 10 5.11 5.99 -13.45
CA VAL A 10 6.32 5.64 -14.20
C VAL A 10 6.19 4.28 -14.88
N LEU A 11 5.69 3.28 -14.17
CA LEU A 11 5.56 1.92 -14.69
C LEU A 11 4.45 1.78 -15.75
N SER A 12 3.34 2.50 -15.59
CA SER A 12 2.18 2.40 -16.49
C SER A 12 2.24 3.38 -17.67
N GLY A 13 2.99 4.47 -17.55
CA GLY A 13 2.94 5.61 -18.47
C GLY A 13 1.65 6.43 -18.36
N ILE A 14 0.83 6.21 -17.34
CA ILE A 14 -0.47 6.87 -17.14
C ILE A 14 -0.37 7.84 -15.95
N LYS A 15 -0.82 9.08 -16.11
CA LYS A 15 -0.98 10.01 -14.99
C LYS A 15 -2.17 9.57 -14.14
N ILE A 16 -1.99 9.49 -12.82
CA ILE A 16 -3.01 9.00 -11.90
C ILE A 16 -3.49 10.15 -11.01
N THR A 17 -4.76 10.51 -11.17
CA THR A 17 -5.41 11.60 -10.44
C THR A 17 -6.64 11.13 -9.65
N ASN A 18 -7.12 9.92 -9.93
CA ASN A 18 -8.30 9.35 -9.30
C ASN A 18 -8.24 7.80 -9.30
N ARG A 19 -9.27 7.17 -8.74
CA ARG A 19 -9.39 5.70 -8.63
C ARG A 19 -9.47 4.99 -9.98
N ASP A 20 -10.15 5.57 -10.95
CA ASP A 20 -10.31 4.95 -12.27
C ASP A 20 -8.98 4.96 -13.04
N ASP A 21 -8.18 6.02 -12.87
CA ASP A 21 -6.81 6.06 -13.41
C ASP A 21 -5.92 4.96 -12.78
N MET A 22 -6.11 4.64 -11.49
CA MET A 22 -5.38 3.54 -10.84
C MET A 22 -5.73 2.19 -11.47
N ILE A 23 -7.00 1.97 -11.83
CA ILE A 23 -7.46 0.76 -12.53
C ILE A 23 -6.90 0.72 -13.96
N ALA A 24 -6.88 1.85 -14.67
CA ALA A 24 -6.27 1.92 -16.00
C ALA A 24 -4.76 1.63 -15.95
N ALA A 25 -4.05 2.22 -14.98
CA ALA A 25 -2.62 1.99 -14.76
C ALA A 25 -2.30 0.54 -14.44
N SER A 26 -3.13 -0.14 -13.63
CA SER A 26 -2.89 -1.52 -13.22
C SER A 26 -2.81 -2.47 -14.42
N THR A 27 -3.62 -2.25 -15.45
CA THR A 27 -3.64 -3.05 -16.67
C THR A 27 -2.29 -3.01 -17.41
N ASN A 28 -1.64 -1.84 -17.47
CA ASN A 28 -0.32 -1.71 -18.08
C ASN A 28 0.77 -2.35 -17.22
N ILE A 29 0.68 -2.21 -15.90
CA ILE A 29 1.68 -2.73 -14.97
C ILE A 29 1.63 -4.27 -14.91
N LEU A 30 0.44 -4.88 -14.89
CA LEU A 30 0.29 -6.34 -14.88
C LEU A 30 0.88 -6.99 -16.14
N LYS A 31 0.81 -6.33 -17.30
CA LYS A 31 1.46 -6.78 -18.54
C LYS A 31 2.99 -6.86 -18.45
N LEU A 32 3.60 -6.26 -17.43
CA LEU A 32 5.04 -6.38 -17.17
C LEU A 32 5.41 -7.70 -16.47
N GLY A 33 4.43 -8.53 -16.11
CA GLY A 33 4.59 -9.88 -15.53
C GLY A 33 4.36 -10.07 -14.03
N PRO A 34 3.98 -9.08 -13.18
CA PRO A 34 3.66 -9.40 -11.79
C PRO A 34 2.31 -10.11 -11.69
N LYS A 35 2.28 -11.30 -11.08
CA LYS A 35 1.03 -12.03 -10.77
C LYS A 35 0.06 -11.23 -9.90
N TYR A 36 0.59 -10.48 -8.93
CA TYR A 36 -0.19 -9.61 -8.04
C TYR A 36 0.37 -8.20 -8.00
N LEU A 37 -0.53 -7.22 -7.99
CA LEU A 37 -0.21 -5.80 -7.93
C LEU A 37 -1.03 -5.12 -6.81
N LEU A 38 -0.36 -4.54 -5.83
CA LEU A 38 -0.97 -3.68 -4.82
C LEU A 38 -0.63 -2.21 -5.08
N LEU A 39 -1.53 -1.48 -5.73
CA LEU A 39 -1.34 -0.08 -6.05
C LEU A 39 -1.83 0.81 -4.89
N LYS A 40 -0.89 1.49 -4.24
CA LYS A 40 -1.17 2.26 -3.01
C LYS A 40 -1.68 3.66 -3.31
N GLY A 41 -2.85 4.03 -2.79
CA GLY A 41 -3.55 5.28 -3.09
C GLY A 41 -3.17 6.48 -2.22
N GLY A 42 -2.23 6.33 -1.28
CA GLY A 42 -1.85 7.34 -0.28
C GLY A 42 -1.55 8.77 -0.79
N HIS A 43 -1.19 8.92 -2.07
CA HIS A 43 -0.85 10.20 -2.70
C HIS A 43 -2.06 10.96 -3.28
N LEU A 44 -3.23 10.34 -3.43
CA LEU A 44 -4.46 11.06 -3.79
C LEU A 44 -4.95 11.92 -2.62
N PRO A 45 -5.66 13.03 -2.89
CA PRO A 45 -6.34 13.79 -1.84
C PRO A 45 -7.44 12.94 -1.17
N GLY A 46 -7.74 13.25 0.08
CA GLY A 46 -8.79 12.56 0.84
C GLY A 46 -8.34 11.25 1.49
N ASP A 47 -9.32 10.44 1.91
CA ASP A 47 -9.08 9.13 2.50
C ASP A 47 -8.46 8.18 1.46
N PRO A 48 -7.29 7.57 1.74
CA PRO A 48 -6.62 6.72 0.76
C PRO A 48 -7.34 5.39 0.57
N ILE A 49 -7.24 4.88 -0.66
CA ILE A 49 -7.75 3.58 -1.06
C ILE A 49 -6.60 2.83 -1.74
N ASP A 50 -6.22 1.68 -1.21
CA ASP A 50 -5.28 0.79 -1.90
C ASP A 50 -6.06 -0.26 -2.71
N LEU A 51 -5.55 -0.61 -3.89
CA LEU A 51 -6.21 -1.56 -4.80
C LEU A 51 -5.29 -2.75 -5.05
N LEU A 52 -5.80 -3.96 -4.80
CA LEU A 52 -5.11 -5.21 -5.11
C LEU A 52 -5.69 -5.81 -6.39
N PHE A 53 -4.79 -6.14 -7.30
CA PHE A 53 -5.09 -6.78 -8.56
C PHE A 53 -4.36 -8.12 -8.68
N GLU A 54 -4.97 -9.02 -9.41
CA GLU A 54 -4.41 -10.29 -9.87
C GLU A 54 -4.41 -10.30 -11.40
N GLU A 55 -3.38 -10.93 -11.99
CA GLU A 55 -3.11 -10.90 -13.43
C GLU A 55 -4.29 -11.34 -14.31
N GLU A 56 -5.03 -12.38 -13.93
CA GLU A 56 -6.13 -12.95 -14.70
C GLU A 56 -7.48 -12.33 -14.33
N GLN A 57 -7.68 -12.02 -13.05
CA GLN A 57 -8.98 -11.56 -12.52
C GLN A 57 -9.15 -10.03 -12.52
N GLY A 58 -8.05 -9.28 -12.68
CA GLY A 58 -8.07 -7.83 -12.53
C GLY A 58 -8.19 -7.42 -11.06
N MET A 59 -9.03 -6.44 -10.75
CA MET A 59 -9.16 -5.95 -9.37
C MET A 59 -9.91 -6.97 -8.50
N ILE A 60 -9.25 -7.48 -7.47
CA ILE A 60 -9.81 -8.49 -6.56
C ILE A 60 -10.16 -7.92 -5.19
N LEU A 61 -9.52 -6.82 -4.77
CA LEU A 61 -9.76 -6.26 -3.44
C LEU A 61 -9.52 -4.74 -3.41
N GLU A 62 -10.41 -4.04 -2.71
CA GLU A 62 -10.33 -2.61 -2.40
C GLU A 62 -10.18 -2.40 -0.89
N LEU A 63 -9.25 -1.54 -0.51
CA LEU A 63 -8.84 -1.36 0.88
C LEU A 63 -8.90 0.12 1.28
N PRO A 64 -10.09 0.63 1.64
CA PRO A 64 -10.23 1.99 2.11
C PRO A 64 -9.61 2.17 3.50
N GLN A 65 -8.98 3.31 3.74
CA GLN A 65 -8.39 3.67 5.03
C GLN A 65 -8.70 5.13 5.37
N LYS A 66 -8.72 5.43 6.67
CA LYS A 66 -8.81 6.83 7.13
C LYS A 66 -7.45 7.50 7.03
N ARG A 67 -7.40 8.74 6.52
CA ARG A 67 -6.12 9.46 6.51
C ARG A 67 -5.70 9.79 7.93
N ILE A 68 -4.50 9.35 8.31
CA ILE A 68 -3.83 9.80 9.53
C ILE A 68 -2.99 11.02 9.18
N HIS A 69 -3.31 12.17 9.75
CA HIS A 69 -2.49 13.38 9.61
C HIS A 69 -1.27 13.29 10.52
N THR A 70 -0.13 12.88 9.95
CA THR A 70 1.15 12.78 10.67
C THR A 70 2.32 13.19 9.76
N LYS A 71 3.42 13.64 10.37
CA LYS A 71 4.70 13.85 9.70
C LYS A 71 5.53 12.56 9.60
N ASN A 72 5.11 11.50 10.30
CA ASN A 72 5.84 10.23 10.37
C ASN A 72 5.40 9.28 9.25
N THR A 73 5.73 9.62 8.00
CA THR A 73 5.36 8.82 6.82
C THR A 73 6.53 8.02 6.24
N HIS A 74 7.74 8.20 6.79
CA HIS A 74 8.93 7.51 6.33
C HIS A 74 8.86 6.01 6.69
N GLY A 75 9.21 5.15 5.74
CA GLY A 75 9.20 3.69 5.94
C GLY A 75 7.84 3.01 5.77
N THR A 76 6.74 3.74 5.56
CA THR A 76 5.40 3.16 5.37
C THR A 76 5.34 2.12 4.23
N GLY A 77 5.95 2.42 3.09
CA GLY A 77 6.06 1.49 1.97
C GLY A 77 6.83 0.22 2.32
N CYS A 78 8.02 0.35 2.90
CA CYS A 78 8.87 -0.78 3.29
C CYS A 78 8.17 -1.66 4.32
N THR A 79 7.54 -1.06 5.33
CA THR A 79 6.79 -1.77 6.37
C THR A 79 5.63 -2.54 5.77
N PHE A 80 4.90 -1.94 4.82
CA PHE A 80 3.77 -2.61 4.19
C PHE A 80 4.22 -3.82 3.37
N SER A 81 5.25 -3.68 2.53
CA SER A 81 5.78 -4.81 1.76
C SER A 81 6.35 -5.91 2.64
N SER A 82 7.05 -5.55 3.73
CA SER A 82 7.62 -6.53 4.66
C SER A 82 6.54 -7.29 5.43
N ALA A 83 5.47 -6.60 5.85
CA ALA A 83 4.33 -7.23 6.50
C ALA A 83 3.62 -8.21 5.57
N ILE A 84 3.41 -7.85 4.29
CA ILE A 84 2.78 -8.74 3.31
C ILE A 84 3.62 -9.99 3.11
N ALA A 85 4.94 -9.82 2.95
CA ALA A 85 5.86 -10.94 2.80
C ALA A 85 5.83 -11.87 4.03
N ALA A 86 5.75 -11.30 5.23
CA ALA A 86 5.66 -12.07 6.48
C ALA A 86 4.35 -12.85 6.60
N GLU A 87 3.20 -12.27 6.22
CA GLU A 87 1.90 -12.96 6.22
C GLU A 87 1.88 -14.12 5.20
N LEU A 88 2.37 -13.88 3.98
CA LEU A 88 2.50 -14.93 2.97
C LEU A 88 3.41 -16.08 3.44
N ALA A 89 4.51 -15.76 4.12
CA ALA A 89 5.41 -16.77 4.68
C ALA A 89 4.77 -17.62 5.80
N LYS A 90 3.74 -17.10 6.47
CA LYS A 90 2.92 -17.87 7.43
C LYS A 90 1.87 -18.77 6.75
N GLY A 91 1.76 -18.73 5.43
CA GLY A 91 0.77 -19.48 4.66
C GLY A 91 -0.60 -18.80 4.56
N VAL A 92 -0.69 -17.51 4.89
CA VAL A 92 -1.90 -16.72 4.69
C VAL A 92 -2.10 -16.44 3.20
N ASP A 93 -3.33 -16.48 2.71
CA ASP A 93 -3.64 -16.12 1.33
C ASP A 93 -3.36 -14.64 1.04
N ILE A 94 -3.31 -14.27 -0.25
CA ILE A 94 -2.89 -12.94 -0.67
C ILE A 94 -3.81 -11.82 -0.18
N GLU A 95 -5.13 -12.02 -0.21
CA GLU A 95 -6.11 -11.00 0.20
C GLU A 95 -5.96 -10.73 1.69
N ASN A 96 -5.97 -11.80 2.51
CA ASN A 96 -5.81 -11.68 3.95
C ASN A 96 -4.42 -11.15 4.33
N SER A 97 -3.37 -11.52 3.60
CA SER A 97 -2.02 -11.01 3.82
C SER A 97 -1.97 -9.49 3.65
N VAL A 98 -2.61 -8.96 2.60
CA VAL A 98 -2.67 -7.52 2.36
C VAL A 98 -3.55 -6.82 3.41
N ILE A 99 -4.72 -7.38 3.76
CA ILE A 99 -5.61 -6.84 4.79
C ILE A 99 -4.90 -6.73 6.14
N ASN A 100 -4.24 -7.81 6.59
CA ASN A 100 -3.54 -7.85 7.87
C ASN A 100 -2.38 -6.85 7.89
N SER A 101 -1.65 -6.76 6.78
CA SER A 101 -0.53 -5.84 6.63
C SER A 101 -0.97 -4.37 6.62
N GLN A 102 -2.09 -4.05 5.98
CA GLN A 102 -2.63 -2.69 6.01
C GLN A 102 -3.04 -2.28 7.43
N LYS A 103 -3.72 -3.18 8.17
CA LYS A 103 -4.07 -2.96 9.58
C LYS A 103 -2.83 -2.76 10.46
N TYR A 104 -1.77 -3.54 10.22
CA TYR A 104 -0.50 -3.41 10.93
C TYR A 104 0.15 -2.04 10.66
N VAL A 105 0.29 -1.65 9.39
CA VAL A 105 0.87 -0.36 9.00
C VAL A 105 0.05 0.81 9.55
N TYR A 106 -1.28 0.75 9.41
CA TYR A 106 -2.17 1.79 9.93
C TYR A 106 -1.99 1.98 11.45
N SER A 107 -1.92 0.88 12.19
CA SER A 107 -1.73 0.92 13.63
C SER A 107 -0.32 1.40 14.01
N ALA A 108 0.71 1.03 13.24
CA ALA A 108 2.08 1.50 13.42
C ALA A 108 2.23 3.01 13.14
N ILE A 109 1.49 3.55 12.16
CA ILE A 109 1.41 4.99 11.88
C ILE A 109 0.67 5.69 13.02
N LYS A 110 -0.50 5.17 13.43
CA LYS A 110 -1.34 5.76 14.48
C LYS A 110 -0.63 5.84 15.84
N SER A 111 0.18 4.83 16.14
CA SER A 111 0.97 4.74 17.38
C SER A 111 2.39 5.32 17.25
N SER A 112 2.72 5.94 16.11
CA SER A 112 4.02 6.57 15.93
C SER A 112 4.20 7.71 16.93
N VAL A 113 5.31 7.68 17.64
CA VAL A 113 5.73 8.73 18.57
C VAL A 113 6.57 9.72 17.78
N GLU A 114 6.41 11.03 18.01
CA GLU A 114 7.31 12.03 17.43
C GLU A 114 8.73 11.85 18.00
N ILE A 115 9.59 11.15 17.27
CA ILE A 115 11.00 10.99 17.59
C ILE A 115 11.82 11.85 16.62
N GLY A 116 12.52 12.85 17.16
CA GLY A 116 13.35 13.79 16.39
C GLY A 116 12.60 15.01 15.86
N LYS A 117 13.32 15.89 15.14
CA LYS A 117 12.77 17.14 14.56
C LYS A 117 12.35 17.01 13.07
N GLY A 118 12.33 15.78 12.53
CA GLY A 118 12.07 15.47 11.11
C GLY A 118 10.86 14.56 10.88
N HIS A 119 10.87 13.75 9.80
CA HIS A 119 9.88 12.69 9.58
C HIS A 119 10.26 11.48 10.45
N GLY A 120 9.53 11.23 11.54
CA GLY A 120 9.82 10.15 12.49
C GLY A 120 9.48 8.74 11.96
N PRO A 121 10.07 7.69 12.54
CA PRO A 121 9.83 6.30 12.15
C PRO A 121 8.47 5.78 12.61
N LEU A 122 8.04 4.66 12.03
CA LEU A 122 6.86 3.91 12.50
C LEU A 122 7.16 3.17 13.81
N ASN A 123 6.15 3.05 14.68
CA ASN A 123 6.27 2.18 15.85
C ASN A 123 5.96 0.73 15.45
N HIS A 124 7.00 -0.06 15.18
CA HIS A 124 6.85 -1.46 14.81
C HIS A 124 6.42 -2.39 15.95
N PHE A 125 6.57 -1.95 17.21
CA PHE A 125 6.32 -2.72 18.43
C PHE A 125 5.00 -2.33 19.11
N PHE A 126 4.08 -1.67 18.39
CA PHE A 126 2.84 -1.13 18.99
C PHE A 126 1.90 -2.19 19.61
N ASN A 127 2.11 -3.46 19.31
CA ASN A 127 1.27 -4.57 19.73
C ASN A 127 2.09 -5.74 20.34
N ILE A 128 3.21 -5.40 20.98
CA ILE A 128 4.02 -6.33 21.78
C ILE A 128 3.94 -5.89 23.24
#